data_AF-A0A8T1SD33-F1
#
_entry.id   AF-A0A8T1SD33-F1
#
_cell.length_a   1.000
_cell.length_b   1.000
_cell.length_c   1.000
_cell.angle_alpha   90.00
_cell.angle_beta   90.00
_cell.angle_gamma   90.00
#
_symmetry.space_group_name_H-M   'P 1'
#
loop_
_entity.id
_entity.type
_entity.pdbx_description
1 polymer ?
#
loop_
_entity_poly.entity_id
_entity_poly.type
_entity_poly.pdbx_seq_one_letter_code
_entity_poly.pdbx_strand_id
1 'polypeptide(L)'
;MLDAAEYYIQKENLFILEEEQKIRLVVSRLGLDSLSPFKPQERIIEYLVQSGQADGGLVSKSLHAFVRAVGARSAAPGGGSVSAAMSALGAALGCMVGLMSYGKRQFEALELVMRKLIPPFHQAMNELVVMVDTDSLAFGSYMDAMKLPKNMPEEREKRTAAMQQGLKKAVGVPFSLAEKVNALWPMLKEMAQYGNLACKSDLQVAAKALEAGVFGAYFNVVTNLKDVTDEAFRKEMHGRVSSFLAEAQQSAASVLELLEGRGQ
;
A
#
# COMPACT_ATOMS: atom_id res chain seq x y z
N MET A 1 21.03 -2.71 10.45
CA MET A 1 21.20 -1.24 10.51
C MET A 1 19.91 -0.53 10.90
N LEU A 2 18.76 -0.93 10.36
CA LEU A 2 17.47 -0.31 10.69
C LEU A 2 17.12 -0.43 12.20
N ASP A 3 17.40 -1.56 12.85
CA ASP A 3 17.19 -1.68 14.31
C ASP A 3 18.02 -0.68 15.13
N ALA A 4 19.26 -0.42 14.69
CA ALA A 4 20.10 0.60 15.31
C ALA A 4 19.52 2.01 15.08
N ALA A 5 18.93 2.26 13.90
CA ALA A 5 18.24 3.52 13.65
C ALA A 5 17.07 3.71 14.61
N GLU A 6 16.24 2.67 14.81
CA GLU A 6 15.08 2.79 15.70
C GLU A 6 15.50 2.99 17.15
N TYR A 7 16.59 2.35 17.57
CA TYR A 7 17.20 2.61 18.88
C TYR A 7 17.60 4.09 19.05
N TYR A 8 18.31 4.69 18.10
CA TYR A 8 18.72 6.10 18.20
C TYR A 8 17.53 7.06 18.08
N ILE A 9 16.54 6.75 17.23
CA ILE A 9 15.32 7.55 17.10
C ILE A 9 14.56 7.59 18.43
N GLN A 10 14.40 6.45 19.10
CA GLN A 10 13.73 6.38 20.40
C GLN A 10 14.56 7.08 21.48
N LYS A 11 15.86 6.82 21.54
CA LYS A 11 16.77 7.38 22.56
C LYS A 11 16.85 8.91 22.48
N GLU A 12 16.88 9.47 21.27
CA GLU A 12 17.06 10.90 21.03
C GLU A 12 15.71 11.62 20.76
N ASN A 13 14.58 10.92 20.90
CA ASN A 13 13.23 11.43 20.64
C ASN A 13 13.09 12.09 19.25
N LEU A 14 13.69 11.47 18.24
CA LEU A 14 13.66 11.95 16.85
C LEU A 14 12.37 11.49 16.16
N PHE A 15 12.06 12.13 15.03
CA PHE A 15 10.99 11.72 14.15
C PHE A 15 11.54 11.61 12.73
N ILE A 16 11.90 10.39 12.33
CA ILE A 16 12.50 10.09 11.02
C ILE A 16 11.71 8.93 10.39
N LEU A 17 11.16 9.20 9.22
CA LEU A 17 10.33 8.24 8.48
C LEU A 17 11.13 7.56 7.37
N GLU A 18 11.83 8.37 6.57
CA GLU A 18 12.54 7.90 5.38
C GLU A 18 13.70 6.98 5.73
N GLU A 19 13.75 5.81 5.09
CA GLU A 19 14.77 4.80 5.33
C GLU A 19 16.19 5.34 5.07
N GLU A 20 16.37 6.14 4.02
CA GLU A 20 17.65 6.78 3.72
C GLU A 20 18.12 7.68 4.88
N GLN A 21 17.20 8.41 5.50
CA GLN A 21 17.51 9.25 6.66
C GLN A 21 17.82 8.41 7.90
N LYS A 22 17.14 7.27 8.09
CA LYS A 22 17.45 6.30 9.15
C LYS A 22 18.86 5.74 8.99
N ILE A 23 19.25 5.34 7.77
CA ILE A 23 20.60 4.88 7.47
C ILE A 23 21.63 5.98 7.72
N ARG A 24 21.35 7.22 7.27
CA ARG A 24 22.24 8.37 7.51
C ARG A 24 22.43 8.66 9.00
N LEU A 25 21.39 8.56 9.81
CA LEU A 25 21.47 8.69 11.27
C LEU A 25 22.44 7.66 11.85
N VAL A 26 22.28 6.39 11.46
CA VAL A 26 23.12 5.29 11.96
C VAL A 26 24.57 5.45 11.53
N VAL A 27 24.82 5.81 10.27
CA VAL A 27 26.17 6.07 9.76
C VAL A 27 26.85 7.16 10.59
N SER A 28 26.15 8.26 10.86
CA SER A 28 26.68 9.36 11.68
C SER A 28 26.89 8.96 13.15
N ARG A 29 25.97 8.20 13.75
CA ARG A 29 26.04 7.83 15.17
C ARG A 29 27.06 6.73 15.47
N LEU A 30 27.25 5.81 14.55
CA LEU A 30 28.24 4.73 14.66
C LEU A 30 29.60 5.11 14.05
N GLY A 31 29.71 6.28 13.41
CA GLY A 31 30.94 6.75 12.77
C GLY A 31 31.41 5.82 11.63
N LEU A 32 30.47 5.21 10.89
CA LEU A 32 30.80 4.24 9.82
C LEU A 32 31.57 4.86 8.66
N ASP A 33 31.60 6.19 8.57
CA ASP A 33 32.32 7.00 7.60
C ASP A 33 33.68 7.51 8.10
N SER A 34 34.13 7.13 9.31
CA SER A 34 35.36 7.67 9.94
C SER A 34 36.65 7.31 9.21
N LEU A 35 36.69 6.17 8.51
CA LEU A 35 37.88 5.70 7.78
C LEU A 35 37.75 5.92 6.26
N SER A 36 36.54 5.80 5.73
CA SER A 36 36.23 5.96 4.30
C SER A 36 34.75 6.24 4.13
N PRO A 37 34.30 6.92 3.06
CA PRO A 37 32.88 7.18 2.83
C PRO A 37 32.05 5.89 2.86
N PHE A 38 31.06 5.85 3.75
CA PHE A 38 30.11 4.75 3.78
C PHE A 38 29.06 4.97 2.69
N LYS A 39 29.12 4.17 1.62
CA LYS A 39 28.12 4.17 0.55
C LYS A 39 27.10 3.04 0.79
N PRO A 40 25.87 3.33 1.24
CA PRO A 40 24.89 2.29 1.57
C PRO A 40 24.61 1.32 0.43
N GLN A 41 24.54 1.82 -0.81
CA GLN A 41 24.24 1.04 -2.02
C GLN A 41 25.29 -0.03 -2.33
N GLU A 42 26.53 0.15 -1.86
CA GLU A 42 27.65 -0.78 -2.08
C GLU A 42 27.92 -1.67 -0.86
N ARG A 43 27.30 -1.37 0.30
CA ARG A 43 27.63 -1.97 1.60
C ARG A 43 26.47 -2.71 2.27
N ILE A 44 25.23 -2.41 1.89
CA ILE A 44 24.02 -3.09 2.37
C ILE A 44 23.68 -4.22 1.40
N ILE A 45 23.58 -5.44 1.93
CA ILE A 45 23.37 -6.65 1.11
C ILE A 45 22.02 -6.57 0.37
N GLU A 46 20.97 -6.14 1.05
CA GLU A 46 19.63 -6.01 0.48
C GLU A 46 19.60 -5.05 -0.72
N TYR A 47 20.32 -3.91 -0.62
CA TYR A 47 20.40 -2.93 -1.71
C TYR A 47 21.25 -3.44 -2.89
N LEU A 48 22.32 -4.20 -2.60
CA LEU A 48 23.13 -4.85 -3.64
C LEU A 48 22.32 -5.88 -4.43
N VAL A 49 21.41 -6.61 -3.77
CA VAL A 49 20.53 -7.57 -4.45
C VAL A 49 19.46 -6.87 -5.27
N GLN A 50 18.85 -5.80 -4.76
CA GLN A 50 17.82 -5.03 -5.47
C GLN A 50 18.35 -4.33 -6.73
N SER A 51 19.57 -3.78 -6.68
CA SER A 51 20.21 -3.13 -7.83
C SER A 51 20.53 -4.09 -9.00
N GLY A 52 20.57 -5.40 -8.76
CA GLY A 52 20.73 -6.44 -9.77
C GLY A 52 19.42 -6.89 -10.46
N GLN A 53 18.25 -6.52 -9.95
CA GLN A 53 16.95 -6.88 -10.51
C GLN A 53 16.45 -5.76 -11.45
N ALA A 54 16.78 -5.88 -12.73
CA ALA A 54 16.58 -4.82 -13.74
C ALA A 54 15.15 -4.63 -14.27
N ASP A 55 14.14 -5.33 -13.75
CA ASP A 55 12.75 -5.13 -14.16
C ASP A 55 11.97 -4.45 -13.02
N GLY A 56 12.04 -3.11 -12.96
CA GLY A 56 11.40 -2.30 -11.91
C GLY A 56 9.86 -2.30 -11.93
N GLY A 57 9.24 -3.24 -12.64
CA GLY A 57 7.80 -3.42 -12.69
C GLY A 57 7.05 -2.29 -13.38
N LEU A 58 5.77 -2.18 -13.07
CA LEU A 58 4.90 -1.08 -13.43
C LEU A 58 5.22 0.16 -12.61
N VAL A 59 5.64 0.01 -11.35
CA VAL A 59 5.91 1.12 -10.43
C VAL A 59 7.13 1.96 -10.83
N SER A 60 8.11 1.38 -11.53
CA SER A 60 9.26 2.14 -12.04
C SER A 60 8.98 2.89 -13.35
N LYS A 61 7.79 2.69 -13.96
CA LYS A 61 7.41 3.40 -15.18
C LYS A 61 7.00 4.83 -14.85
N SER A 62 7.15 5.75 -15.80
CA SER A 62 6.57 7.08 -15.65
C SER A 62 5.04 6.98 -15.56
N LEU A 63 4.40 7.91 -14.84
CA LEU A 63 2.94 7.95 -14.72
C LEU A 63 2.25 7.92 -16.10
N HIS A 64 2.80 8.64 -17.08
CA HIS A 64 2.32 8.62 -18.45
C HIS A 64 2.38 7.22 -19.08
N ALA A 65 3.47 6.49 -18.89
CA ALA A 65 3.62 5.12 -19.38
C ALA A 65 2.68 4.15 -18.64
N PHE A 66 2.50 4.30 -17.33
CA PHE A 66 1.55 3.50 -16.54
C PHE A 66 0.12 3.69 -17.05
N VAL A 67 -0.34 4.93 -17.21
CA VAL A 67 -1.68 5.23 -17.72
C VAL A 67 -1.90 4.67 -19.13
N ARG A 68 -0.90 4.79 -20.02
CA ARG A 68 -0.97 4.18 -21.36
C ARG A 68 -1.01 2.65 -21.31
N ALA A 69 -0.29 2.03 -20.38
CA ALA A 69 -0.29 0.58 -20.21
C ALA A 69 -1.67 0.08 -19.73
N VAL A 70 -2.31 0.78 -18.79
CA VAL A 70 -3.68 0.48 -18.33
C VAL A 70 -4.70 0.63 -19.46
N GLY A 71 -4.55 1.64 -20.32
CA GLY A 71 -5.43 1.86 -21.47
C GLY A 71 -5.10 1.00 -22.71
N ALA A 72 -4.08 0.14 -22.65
CA ALA A 72 -3.67 -0.67 -23.78
C ALA A 72 -4.59 -1.89 -23.98
N ARG A 73 -4.53 -2.48 -25.17
CA ARG A 73 -5.20 -3.76 -25.47
C ARG A 73 -4.41 -4.94 -24.89
N SER A 74 -4.30 -5.01 -23.58
CA SER A 74 -3.64 -6.09 -22.83
C SER A 74 -4.51 -6.57 -21.67
N ALA A 75 -4.24 -7.78 -21.16
CA ALA A 75 -4.94 -8.34 -20.01
C ALA A 75 -4.44 -7.78 -18.66
N ALA A 76 -3.24 -7.19 -18.65
CA ALA A 76 -2.63 -6.53 -17.50
C ALA A 76 -1.75 -5.36 -18.01
N PRO A 77 -1.56 -4.27 -17.23
CA PRO A 77 -2.14 -4.01 -15.90
C PRO A 77 -3.65 -3.75 -15.94
N GLY A 78 -4.36 -4.14 -14.87
CA GLY A 78 -5.83 -4.11 -14.81
C GLY A 78 -6.39 -3.32 -13.62
N GLY A 79 -7.65 -3.59 -13.29
CA GLY A 79 -8.38 -2.89 -12.23
C GLY A 79 -7.74 -3.00 -10.83
N GLY A 80 -7.13 -4.15 -10.51
CA GLY A 80 -6.42 -4.37 -9.23
C GLY A 80 -5.19 -3.46 -9.10
N SER A 81 -4.37 -3.42 -10.14
CA SER A 81 -3.20 -2.54 -10.22
C SER A 81 -3.58 -1.05 -10.07
N VAL A 82 -4.69 -0.62 -10.70
CA VAL A 82 -5.21 0.75 -10.56
C VAL A 82 -5.75 1.01 -9.16
N SER A 83 -6.44 0.04 -8.56
CA SER A 83 -6.95 0.15 -7.18
C SER A 83 -5.81 0.33 -6.17
N ALA A 84 -4.72 -0.43 -6.33
CA ALA A 84 -3.51 -0.29 -5.51
C ALA A 84 -2.88 1.10 -5.68
N ALA A 85 -2.77 1.59 -6.92
CA ALA A 85 -2.24 2.92 -7.19
C ALA A 85 -3.10 4.04 -6.57
N MET A 86 -4.44 3.94 -6.67
CA MET A 86 -5.36 4.89 -6.06
C MET A 86 -5.25 4.89 -4.53
N SER A 87 -5.20 3.72 -3.91
CA SER A 87 -5.02 3.59 -2.46
C SER A 87 -3.67 4.15 -2.01
N ALA A 88 -2.59 3.88 -2.76
CA ALA A 88 -1.26 4.41 -2.45
C ALA A 88 -1.24 5.94 -2.50
N LEU A 89 -1.84 6.55 -3.53
CA LEU A 89 -1.97 8.01 -3.63
C LEU A 89 -2.83 8.59 -2.51
N GLY A 90 -3.92 7.91 -2.13
CA GLY A 90 -4.75 8.32 -0.99
C GLY A 90 -3.99 8.29 0.32
N ALA A 91 -3.22 7.23 0.58
CA ALA A 91 -2.35 7.14 1.75
C ALA A 91 -1.24 8.21 1.73
N ALA A 92 -0.63 8.46 0.56
CA ALA A 92 0.39 9.50 0.40
C ALA A 92 -0.15 10.90 0.70
N LEU A 93 -1.38 11.22 0.28
CA LEU A 93 -2.04 12.48 0.64
C LEU A 93 -2.28 12.57 2.16
N GLY A 94 -2.75 11.49 2.80
CA GLY A 94 -2.89 11.44 4.26
C GLY A 94 -1.55 11.71 4.99
N CYS A 95 -0.47 11.08 4.52
CA CYS A 95 0.89 11.31 5.01
C CYS A 95 1.33 12.78 4.81
N MET A 96 1.14 13.32 3.60
CA MET A 96 1.47 14.70 3.26
C MET A 96 0.74 15.69 4.18
N VAL A 97 -0.56 15.52 4.42
CA VAL A 97 -1.30 16.43 5.31
C VAL A 97 -0.75 16.40 6.73
N GLY A 98 -0.41 15.22 7.25
CA GLY A 98 0.23 15.10 8.55
C GLY A 98 1.58 15.81 8.59
N LEU A 99 2.43 15.62 7.58
CA LEU A 99 3.72 16.31 7.46
C LEU A 99 3.57 17.84 7.31
N MET A 100 2.54 18.30 6.59
CA MET A 100 2.21 19.72 6.45
C MET A 100 1.66 20.35 7.74
N SER A 101 1.30 19.52 8.72
CA SER A 101 0.86 19.90 10.07
C SER A 101 1.99 19.77 11.09
N TYR A 102 2.92 18.83 10.89
CA TYR A 102 4.08 18.60 11.75
C TYR A 102 5.15 19.69 11.60
N GLY A 103 5.86 20.00 12.69
CA GLY A 103 7.03 20.89 12.69
C GLY A 103 6.75 22.40 12.48
N LYS A 104 5.47 22.80 12.40
CA LYS A 104 5.09 24.22 12.33
C LYS A 104 4.73 24.74 13.71
N ARG A 105 5.22 25.94 14.04
CA ARG A 105 4.98 26.60 15.34
C ARG A 105 3.49 26.71 15.71
N GLN A 106 2.61 26.94 14.75
CA GLN A 106 1.16 27.02 14.98
C GLN A 106 0.49 25.69 15.36
N PHE A 107 1.19 24.56 15.18
CA PHE A 107 0.69 23.20 15.44
C PHE A 107 1.54 22.45 16.48
N GLU A 108 2.37 23.15 17.25
CA GLU A 108 3.29 22.55 18.24
C GLU A 108 2.54 21.68 19.26
N ALA A 109 1.35 22.11 19.70
CA ALA A 109 0.49 21.33 20.59
C ALA A 109 -0.01 20.00 19.98
N LEU A 110 0.00 19.88 18.66
CA LEU A 110 -0.42 18.69 17.92
C LEU A 110 0.76 17.81 17.49
N GLU A 111 2.01 18.16 17.84
CA GLU A 111 3.19 17.44 17.37
C GLU A 111 3.14 15.95 17.74
N LEU A 112 2.82 15.64 19.00
CA LEU A 112 2.70 14.25 19.47
C LEU A 112 1.55 13.49 18.78
N VAL A 113 0.49 14.19 18.36
CA VAL A 113 -0.61 13.60 17.59
C VAL A 113 -0.11 13.28 16.18
N MET A 114 0.55 14.23 15.51
CA MET A 114 1.08 14.03 14.16
C MET A 114 2.13 12.93 14.10
N ARG A 115 3.02 12.81 15.10
CA ARG A 115 4.00 11.72 15.21
C ARG A 115 3.34 10.32 15.27
N LYS A 116 2.08 10.23 15.73
CA LYS A 116 1.30 8.97 15.73
C LYS A 116 0.53 8.76 14.43
N LEU A 117 -0.01 9.82 13.85
CA LEU A 117 -0.88 9.71 12.67
C LEU A 117 -0.12 9.53 11.35
N ILE A 118 1.08 10.13 11.20
CA ILE A 118 1.84 10.08 9.95
C ILE A 118 2.40 8.68 9.62
N PRO A 119 3.06 7.95 10.55
CA PRO A 119 3.73 6.70 10.20
C PRO A 119 2.83 5.63 9.56
N PRO A 120 1.59 5.40 10.02
CA PRO A 120 0.68 4.45 9.37
C PRO A 120 0.42 4.76 7.90
N PHE A 121 0.25 6.04 7.53
CA PHE A 121 0.08 6.44 6.14
C PHE A 121 1.34 6.27 5.31
N HIS A 122 2.50 6.62 5.87
CA HIS A 122 3.81 6.44 5.22
C HIS A 122 4.11 4.96 4.95
N GLN A 123 3.85 4.09 5.94
CA GLN A 123 3.99 2.65 5.77
C GLN A 123 3.01 2.12 4.71
N ALA A 124 1.73 2.49 4.82
CA ALA A 124 0.72 2.00 3.90
C ALA A 124 0.97 2.45 2.46
N MET A 125 1.37 3.70 2.20
CA MET A 125 1.66 4.13 0.83
C MET A 125 2.78 3.30 0.20
N ASN A 126 3.84 2.97 0.96
CA ASN A 126 4.95 2.15 0.46
C ASN A 126 4.52 0.70 0.19
N GLU A 127 3.74 0.11 1.09
CA GLU A 127 3.20 -1.24 0.91
C GLU A 127 2.22 -1.33 -0.27
N LEU A 128 1.34 -0.33 -0.43
CA LEU A 128 0.34 -0.29 -1.49
C LEU A 128 0.95 -0.03 -2.87
N VAL A 129 2.05 0.73 -2.98
CA VAL A 129 2.81 0.86 -4.23
C VAL A 129 3.29 -0.50 -4.72
N VAL A 130 3.87 -1.33 -3.84
CA VAL A 130 4.34 -2.68 -4.20
C VAL A 130 3.19 -3.60 -4.65
N MET A 131 1.96 -3.37 -4.17
CA MET A 131 0.79 -4.13 -4.60
C MET A 131 0.40 -3.89 -6.06
N VAL A 132 0.82 -2.78 -6.68
CA VAL A 132 0.58 -2.50 -8.11
C VAL A 132 1.18 -3.61 -8.99
N ASP A 133 2.40 -4.05 -8.67
CA ASP A 133 3.06 -5.14 -9.39
C ASP A 133 2.58 -6.51 -8.94
N THR A 134 2.29 -6.66 -7.64
CA THR A 134 1.89 -7.94 -7.05
C THR A 134 0.57 -8.46 -7.67
N ASP A 135 -0.35 -7.56 -8.03
CA ASP A 135 -1.59 -7.89 -8.74
C ASP A 135 -1.31 -8.53 -10.11
N SER A 136 -0.41 -7.93 -10.88
CA SER A 136 -0.02 -8.44 -12.20
C SER A 136 0.70 -9.79 -12.11
N LEU A 137 1.53 -9.99 -11.09
CA LEU A 137 2.22 -11.26 -10.83
C LEU A 137 1.27 -12.38 -10.38
N ALA A 138 0.28 -12.07 -9.54
CA ALA A 138 -0.73 -13.02 -9.10
C ALA A 138 -1.59 -13.52 -10.27
N PHE A 139 -1.98 -12.62 -11.17
CA PHE A 139 -2.68 -12.97 -12.40
C PHE A 139 -1.84 -13.84 -13.34
N GLY A 140 -0.55 -13.51 -13.49
CA GLY A 140 0.39 -14.33 -14.27
C GLY A 140 0.49 -15.77 -13.77
N SER A 141 0.56 -15.96 -12.46
CA SER A 141 0.62 -17.29 -11.83
C SER A 141 -0.60 -18.16 -12.15
N TYR A 142 -1.80 -17.56 -12.17
CA TYR A 142 -3.03 -18.25 -12.57
C TYR A 142 -3.01 -18.65 -14.06
N MET A 143 -2.54 -17.74 -14.92
CA MET A 143 -2.40 -18.00 -16.35
C MET A 143 -1.39 -19.10 -16.66
N ASP A 144 -0.30 -19.18 -15.90
CA ASP A 144 0.70 -20.24 -16.07
C ASP A 144 0.16 -21.59 -15.58
N ALA A 145 -0.62 -21.62 -14.50
CA ALA A 145 -1.32 -22.83 -14.06
C ALA A 145 -2.32 -23.33 -15.13
N MET A 146 -2.97 -22.44 -15.87
CA MET A 146 -3.86 -22.83 -16.98
C MET A 146 -3.13 -23.56 -18.11
N LYS A 147 -1.86 -23.24 -18.35
CA LYS A 147 -1.02 -23.81 -19.43
C LYS A 147 -0.46 -25.20 -19.10
N LEU A 148 -0.59 -25.67 -17.86
CA LEU A 148 -0.09 -26.99 -17.46
C LEU A 148 -0.74 -28.13 -18.28
N PRO A 149 -0.01 -29.25 -18.51
CA PRO A 149 -0.53 -30.42 -19.22
C PRO A 149 -1.81 -30.99 -18.59
N LYS A 150 -2.63 -31.65 -19.41
CA LYS A 150 -3.92 -32.21 -19.01
C LYS A 150 -4.20 -33.60 -19.60
N ASN A 151 -3.15 -34.30 -20.02
CA ASN A 151 -3.28 -35.53 -20.81
C ASN A 151 -3.46 -36.75 -19.91
N MET A 152 -2.78 -36.78 -18.77
CA MET A 152 -2.91 -37.86 -17.78
C MET A 152 -3.81 -37.46 -16.59
N PRO A 153 -4.47 -38.42 -15.91
CA PRO A 153 -5.27 -38.14 -14.71
C PRO A 153 -4.48 -37.39 -13.62
N GLU A 154 -3.24 -37.80 -13.35
CA GLU A 154 -2.36 -37.16 -12.37
C GLU A 154 -1.99 -35.72 -12.74
N GLU A 155 -1.80 -35.45 -14.04
CA GLU A 155 -1.56 -34.09 -14.55
C GLU A 155 -2.79 -33.19 -14.37
N ARG A 156 -3.99 -33.73 -14.57
CA ARG A 156 -5.25 -32.98 -14.39
C ARG A 156 -5.47 -32.59 -12.93
N GLU A 157 -5.16 -33.49 -11.99
CA GLU A 157 -5.24 -33.19 -10.55
C GLU A 157 -4.23 -32.11 -10.16
N LYS A 158 -2.96 -32.26 -10.56
CA LYS A 158 -1.91 -31.25 -10.29
C LYS A 158 -2.25 -29.89 -10.88
N ARG A 159 -2.76 -29.87 -12.13
CA ARG A 159 -3.22 -28.65 -12.80
C ARG A 159 -4.37 -27.99 -12.03
N THR A 160 -5.35 -28.78 -11.60
CA THR A 160 -6.51 -28.25 -10.85
C THR A 160 -6.09 -27.67 -9.51
N ALA A 161 -5.22 -28.37 -8.77
CA ALA A 161 -4.68 -27.88 -7.51
C ALA A 161 -3.88 -26.58 -7.69
N ALA A 162 -3.01 -26.51 -8.71
CA ALA A 162 -2.23 -25.31 -9.02
C ALA A 162 -3.14 -24.12 -9.41
N MET A 163 -4.19 -24.36 -10.19
CA MET A 163 -5.18 -23.33 -10.55
C MET A 163 -5.92 -22.80 -9.32
N GLN A 164 -6.39 -23.69 -8.44
CA GLN A 164 -7.08 -23.28 -7.21
C GLN A 164 -6.16 -22.50 -6.26
N GLN A 165 -4.89 -22.91 -6.14
CA GLN A 165 -3.91 -22.16 -5.36
C GLN A 165 -3.61 -20.78 -6.00
N GLY A 166 -3.49 -20.71 -7.32
CA GLY A 166 -3.34 -19.46 -8.06
C GLY A 166 -4.52 -18.51 -7.84
N LEU A 167 -5.75 -19.01 -7.87
CA LEU A 167 -6.95 -18.23 -7.58
C LEU A 167 -6.97 -17.72 -6.13
N LYS A 168 -6.64 -18.56 -5.15
CA LYS A 168 -6.54 -18.12 -3.73
C LYS A 168 -5.51 -17.00 -3.56
N LYS A 169 -4.37 -17.06 -4.26
CA LYS A 169 -3.39 -15.95 -4.28
C LYS A 169 -3.94 -14.70 -4.97
N ALA A 170 -4.61 -14.84 -6.11
CA ALA A 170 -5.24 -13.74 -6.84
C ALA A 170 -6.39 -13.07 -6.07
N VAL A 171 -7.06 -13.80 -5.17
CA VAL A 171 -8.01 -13.23 -4.19
C VAL A 171 -7.27 -12.51 -3.06
N GLY A 172 -6.16 -13.09 -2.59
CA GLY A 172 -5.40 -12.57 -1.44
C GLY A 172 -4.84 -11.17 -1.63
N VAL A 173 -4.37 -10.82 -2.83
CA VAL A 173 -3.79 -9.49 -3.12
C VAL A 173 -4.82 -8.35 -2.94
N PRO A 174 -5.96 -8.32 -3.67
CA PRO A 174 -6.96 -7.27 -3.48
C PRO A 174 -7.63 -7.35 -2.09
N PHE A 175 -7.74 -8.53 -1.49
CA PHE A 175 -8.22 -8.63 -0.10
C PHE A 175 -7.30 -7.92 0.89
N SER A 176 -5.99 -8.14 0.79
CA SER A 176 -5.00 -7.46 1.65
C SER A 176 -4.97 -5.96 1.43
N LEU A 177 -5.16 -5.50 0.19
CA LEU A 177 -5.33 -4.08 -0.12
C LEU A 177 -6.50 -3.48 0.66
N ALA A 178 -7.68 -4.11 0.60
CA ALA A 178 -8.86 -3.64 1.32
C ALA A 178 -8.63 -3.60 2.84
N GLU A 179 -8.02 -4.65 3.39
CA GLU A 179 -7.69 -4.73 4.82
C GLU A 179 -6.73 -3.61 5.26
N LYS A 180 -5.66 -3.36 4.49
CA LYS A 180 -4.69 -2.30 4.79
C LYS A 180 -5.29 -0.91 4.71
N VAL A 181 -6.11 -0.64 3.71
CA VAL A 181 -6.80 0.65 3.59
C VAL A 181 -7.77 0.86 4.74
N ASN A 182 -8.51 -0.19 5.13
CA ASN A 182 -9.46 -0.07 6.23
C ASN A 182 -8.80 0.25 7.58
N ALA A 183 -7.58 -0.23 7.81
CA ALA A 183 -6.80 0.13 8.98
C ALA A 183 -6.45 1.64 9.08
N LEU A 184 -6.52 2.39 7.97
CA LEU A 184 -6.20 3.81 7.92
C LEU A 184 -7.38 4.72 8.31
N TRP A 185 -8.62 4.22 8.29
CA TRP A 185 -9.80 5.08 8.50
C TRP A 185 -9.83 5.80 9.85
N PRO A 186 -9.49 5.17 11.00
CA PRO A 186 -9.45 5.88 12.27
C PRO A 186 -8.44 7.04 12.25
N MET A 187 -7.26 6.81 11.69
CA MET A 187 -6.20 7.80 11.58
C MET A 187 -6.55 8.91 10.61
N LEU A 188 -7.28 8.60 9.53
CA LEU A 188 -7.76 9.63 8.59
C LEU A 188 -8.83 10.51 9.22
N LYS A 189 -9.71 9.96 10.06
CA LYS A 189 -10.70 10.72 10.82
C LYS A 189 -10.04 11.68 11.81
N GLU A 190 -9.03 11.21 12.55
CA GLU A 190 -8.25 12.07 13.44
C GLU A 190 -7.46 13.14 12.65
N MET A 191 -6.87 12.77 11.51
CA MET A 191 -6.20 13.71 10.61
C MET A 191 -7.17 14.77 10.09
N ALA A 192 -8.42 14.40 9.80
CA ALA A 192 -9.46 15.35 9.41
C ALA A 192 -9.84 16.32 10.53
N GLN A 193 -9.75 15.93 11.80
CA GLN A 193 -10.04 16.80 12.95
C GLN A 193 -8.91 17.78 13.27
N TYR A 194 -7.66 17.31 13.24
CA TYR A 194 -6.51 18.08 13.74
C TYR A 194 -5.57 18.59 12.66
N GLY A 195 -5.60 17.98 11.47
CA GLY A 195 -4.71 18.33 10.37
C GLY A 195 -4.89 19.77 9.90
N ASN A 196 -3.88 20.27 9.23
CA ASN A 196 -3.85 21.61 8.66
C ASN A 196 -5.04 21.84 7.72
N LEU A 197 -5.90 22.80 8.06
CA LEU A 197 -7.11 23.11 7.30
C LEU A 197 -6.81 23.59 5.88
N ALA A 198 -5.62 24.17 5.64
CA ALA A 198 -5.20 24.55 4.29
C ALA A 198 -5.06 23.34 3.34
N CYS A 199 -4.90 22.13 3.89
CA CYS A 199 -4.83 20.87 3.13
C CYS A 199 -6.18 20.13 3.11
N LYS A 200 -7.30 20.83 3.36
CA LYS A 200 -8.64 20.24 3.37
C LYS A 200 -8.96 19.51 2.06
N SER A 201 -8.68 20.13 0.91
CA SER A 201 -8.91 19.51 -0.41
C SER A 201 -8.09 18.24 -0.60
N ASP A 202 -6.85 18.22 -0.11
CA ASP A 202 -5.95 17.06 -0.21
C ASP A 202 -6.51 15.87 0.60
N LEU A 203 -7.02 16.14 1.81
CA LEU A 203 -7.66 15.16 2.67
C LEU A 203 -9.00 14.64 2.09
N GLN A 204 -9.77 15.48 1.43
CA GLN A 204 -11.00 15.07 0.73
C GLN A 204 -10.70 14.11 -0.43
N VAL A 205 -9.67 14.44 -1.22
CA VAL A 205 -9.19 13.55 -2.30
C VAL A 205 -8.63 12.26 -1.70
N ALA A 206 -7.88 12.32 -0.60
CA ALA A 206 -7.37 11.13 0.10
C ALA A 206 -8.51 10.17 0.48
N ALA A 207 -9.57 10.69 1.11
CA ALA A 207 -10.72 9.89 1.52
C ALA A 207 -11.40 9.18 0.33
N LYS A 208 -11.64 9.90 -0.77
CA LYS A 208 -12.25 9.32 -1.97
C LYS A 208 -11.32 8.36 -2.71
N ALA A 209 -10.02 8.63 -2.75
CA ALA A 209 -9.04 7.73 -3.37
C ALA A 209 -8.94 6.39 -2.62
N LEU A 210 -8.90 6.43 -1.29
CA LEU A 210 -8.92 5.23 -0.44
C LEU A 210 -10.23 4.44 -0.59
N GLU A 211 -11.38 5.12 -0.58
CA GLU A 211 -12.69 4.50 -0.80
C GLU A 211 -12.76 3.78 -2.16
N ALA A 212 -12.36 4.47 -3.24
CA ALA A 212 -12.37 3.91 -4.58
C ALA A 212 -11.38 2.73 -4.72
N GLY A 213 -10.26 2.76 -4.00
CA GLY A 213 -9.33 1.63 -3.92
C GLY A 213 -9.96 0.39 -3.29
N VAL A 214 -10.68 0.54 -2.16
CA VAL A 214 -11.43 -0.56 -1.53
C VAL A 214 -12.56 -1.04 -2.44
N PHE A 215 -13.26 -0.13 -3.12
CA PHE A 215 -14.28 -0.47 -4.11
C PHE A 215 -13.72 -1.36 -5.23
N GLY A 216 -12.59 -0.98 -5.82
CA GLY A 216 -11.96 -1.79 -6.85
C GLY A 216 -11.44 -3.13 -6.32
N ALA A 217 -10.84 -3.14 -5.12
CA ALA A 217 -10.43 -4.37 -4.44
C ALA A 217 -11.61 -5.34 -4.21
N TYR A 218 -12.75 -4.84 -3.77
CA TYR A 218 -13.97 -5.64 -3.61
C TYR A 218 -14.36 -6.36 -4.91
N PHE A 219 -14.44 -5.65 -6.03
CA PHE A 219 -14.83 -6.27 -7.30
C PHE A 219 -13.79 -7.25 -7.84
N ASN A 220 -12.50 -7.00 -7.59
CA ASN A 220 -11.43 -7.95 -7.95
C ASN A 220 -11.53 -9.24 -7.12
N VAL A 221 -11.77 -9.13 -5.80
CA VAL A 221 -12.02 -10.29 -4.93
C VAL A 221 -13.24 -11.07 -5.42
N VAL A 222 -14.39 -10.41 -5.56
CA VAL A 222 -15.65 -11.05 -5.94
C VAL A 222 -15.55 -11.74 -7.30
N THR A 223 -14.82 -11.14 -8.26
CA THR A 223 -14.60 -11.75 -9.58
C THR A 223 -13.79 -13.04 -9.48
N ASN A 224 -12.66 -13.02 -8.77
CA ASN A 224 -11.81 -14.20 -8.61
C ASN A 224 -12.45 -15.30 -7.75
N LEU A 225 -13.32 -14.93 -6.79
CA LEU A 225 -14.05 -15.91 -5.97
C LEU A 225 -15.04 -16.78 -6.75
N LYS A 226 -15.48 -16.36 -7.95
CA LYS A 226 -16.41 -17.17 -8.78
C LYS A 226 -15.80 -18.50 -9.23
N ASP A 227 -14.48 -18.51 -9.42
CA ASP A 227 -13.74 -19.67 -9.94
C ASP A 227 -13.14 -20.54 -8.82
N VAL A 228 -13.28 -20.12 -7.56
CA VAL A 228 -12.82 -20.89 -6.39
C VAL A 228 -13.84 -21.98 -6.05
N THR A 229 -13.38 -23.21 -5.83
CA THR A 229 -14.29 -24.34 -5.50
C THR A 229 -14.53 -24.50 -3.99
N ASP A 230 -13.65 -23.95 -3.17
CA ASP A 230 -13.75 -23.99 -1.70
C ASP A 230 -14.84 -23.02 -1.20
N GLU A 231 -16.02 -23.56 -0.88
CA GLU A 231 -17.17 -22.76 -0.47
C GLU A 231 -16.98 -22.04 0.87
N ALA A 232 -16.29 -22.68 1.82
CA ALA A 232 -16.02 -22.08 3.12
C ALA A 232 -15.13 -20.83 2.95
N PHE A 233 -14.04 -20.97 2.19
CA PHE A 233 -13.17 -19.85 1.84
C PHE A 233 -13.93 -18.75 1.08
N ARG A 234 -14.78 -19.11 0.11
CA ARG A 234 -15.58 -18.13 -0.63
C ARG A 234 -16.49 -17.31 0.27
N LYS A 235 -17.24 -17.98 1.15
CA LYS A 235 -18.19 -17.31 2.04
C LYS A 235 -17.47 -16.39 3.04
N GLU A 236 -16.37 -16.86 3.61
CA GLU A 236 -15.55 -16.06 4.53
C GLU A 236 -14.99 -14.81 3.84
N MET A 237 -14.30 -14.98 2.71
CA MET A 237 -13.65 -13.87 2.01
C MET A 237 -14.67 -12.87 1.47
N HIS A 238 -15.80 -13.35 0.92
CA HIS A 238 -16.89 -12.49 0.47
C HIS A 238 -17.49 -11.67 1.64
N GLY A 239 -17.75 -12.31 2.78
CA GLY A 239 -18.28 -11.62 3.96
C GLY A 239 -17.34 -10.51 4.45
N ARG A 240 -16.05 -10.83 4.61
CA ARG A 240 -15.04 -9.87 5.08
C ARG A 240 -14.83 -8.71 4.10
N VAL A 241 -14.70 -8.98 2.80
CA VAL A 241 -14.51 -7.89 1.82
C VAL A 241 -15.75 -7.00 1.69
N SER A 242 -16.95 -7.57 1.88
CA SER A 242 -18.19 -6.79 1.91
C SER A 242 -18.24 -5.85 3.11
N SER A 243 -17.80 -6.32 4.29
CA SER A 243 -17.68 -5.45 5.46
C SER A 243 -16.66 -4.34 5.27
N PHE A 244 -15.53 -4.63 4.60
CA PHE A 244 -14.53 -3.61 4.31
C PHE A 244 -15.08 -2.50 3.40
N LEU A 245 -15.83 -2.87 2.35
CA LEU A 245 -16.47 -1.91 1.45
C LEU A 245 -17.47 -1.01 2.20
N ALA A 246 -18.33 -1.60 3.03
CA ALA A 246 -19.31 -0.84 3.80
C ALA A 246 -18.64 0.14 4.78
N GLU A 247 -17.61 -0.32 5.50
CA GLU A 247 -16.83 0.53 6.40
C GLU A 247 -16.11 1.65 5.65
N ALA A 248 -15.57 1.38 4.46
CA ALA A 248 -14.90 2.38 3.63
C ALA A 248 -15.86 3.47 3.16
N GLN A 249 -17.06 3.10 2.71
CA GLN A 249 -18.10 4.06 2.31
C GLN A 249 -18.53 4.94 3.50
N GLN A 250 -18.82 4.31 4.65
CA GLN A 250 -19.22 5.04 5.85
C GLN A 250 -18.10 5.95 6.36
N SER A 251 -16.86 5.47 6.39
CA SER A 251 -15.71 6.22 6.89
C SER A 251 -15.33 7.37 5.97
N ALA A 252 -15.37 7.17 4.65
CA ALA A 252 -15.15 8.24 3.69
C ALA A 252 -16.21 9.35 3.82
N ALA A 253 -17.50 8.99 3.92
CA ALA A 253 -18.57 9.96 4.17
C ALA A 253 -18.34 10.75 5.46
N SER A 254 -18.06 10.06 6.56
CA SER A 254 -17.78 10.68 7.86
C SER A 254 -16.57 11.62 7.82
N VAL A 255 -15.49 11.25 7.14
CA VAL A 255 -14.32 12.12 6.96
C VAL A 255 -14.68 13.38 6.17
N LEU A 256 -15.45 13.25 5.10
CA LEU A 256 -15.87 14.38 4.28
C LEU A 256 -16.78 15.34 5.06
N GLU A 257 -17.74 14.81 5.81
CA GLU A 257 -18.62 15.60 6.68
C GLU A 257 -17.83 16.36 7.76
N LEU A 258 -16.86 15.70 8.42
CA LEU A 258 -15.98 16.33 9.39
C LEU A 258 -15.19 17.49 8.75
N LEU A 259 -14.68 17.31 7.54
CA LEU A 259 -13.93 18.34 6.83
C LEU A 259 -14.83 19.50 6.39
N GLU A 260 -16.07 19.23 5.97
CA GLU A 260 -17.04 20.26 5.61
C GLU A 260 -17.46 21.12 6.79
N GLY A 261 -17.66 20.51 7.96
CA GLY A 261 -17.95 21.22 9.21
C GLY A 261 -16.76 22.01 9.76
N ARG A 262 -15.51 21.68 9.38
CA ARG A 262 -14.33 22.46 9.78
C ARG A 262 -14.21 23.74 8.96
N GLY A 263 -14.19 24.87 9.67
CA GLY A 263 -14.06 26.21 9.10
C GLY A 263 -15.39 26.93 8.87
N GLN A 264 -16.50 26.33 9.30
CA GLN A 264 -17.77 27.04 9.54
C GLN A 264 -17.77 27.68 10.93
#